data_AF-A0A535JHI5-F1
#
_entry.id   AF-A0A535JHI5-F1
#
_cell.length_a   1.000
_cell.length_b   1.000
_cell.length_c   1.000
_cell.angle_alpha   90.00
_cell.angle_beta   90.00
_cell.angle_gamma   90.00
#
_symmetry.space_group_name_H-M   'P 1'
#
loop_
_entity.id
_entity.type
_entity.pdbx_description
1 polymer ?
#
loop_
_entity_poly.entity_id
_entity_poly.type
_entity_poly.pdbx_seq_one_letter_code
_entity_poly.pdbx_strand_id
1 'polypeptide(L)'
;MEDLGAASDDQVILAWLVAEIESPPFQTYLIGDPPKPSHLARALALARNGDLDSGVHNAERRRIIASAHGFGRGALIFAGLEDDITWRRAHASIADVAAMLYSNRNATWTNLAPATRTVAEGASNAARVFAGDGTNMHILSLARAICHADPTPTLAELICLRLPDGKISLLEGHTRATAIVLEGHKLPDGVDAYIGQSPSINNWAYL
;
A
#
# COMPACT_ATOMS: atom_id res chain seq x y z
N MET A 1 6.91 15.81 -4.62
CA MET A 1 7.43 14.42 -4.70
C MET A 1 8.72 14.39 -5.51
N GLU A 2 9.78 13.86 -4.91
CA GLU A 2 11.10 13.68 -5.53
C GLU A 2 11.21 12.29 -6.15
N ASP A 3 11.82 12.19 -7.32
CA ASP A 3 12.00 10.95 -8.05
C ASP A 3 13.37 10.33 -7.74
N LEU A 4 13.38 9.14 -7.17
CA LEU A 4 14.58 8.41 -6.74
C LEU A 4 15.07 7.38 -7.78
N GLY A 5 14.42 7.29 -8.94
CA GLY A 5 14.82 6.41 -10.03
C GLY A 5 13.88 5.24 -10.27
N ALA A 6 14.27 4.38 -11.23
CA ALA A 6 13.51 3.20 -11.59
C ALA A 6 13.51 2.16 -10.45
N ALA A 7 12.40 1.44 -10.32
CA ALA A 7 12.27 0.31 -9.42
C ALA A 7 11.85 -0.94 -10.21
N SER A 8 12.33 -2.11 -9.80
CA SER A 8 11.86 -3.39 -10.32
C SER A 8 10.56 -3.79 -9.64
N ASP A 9 9.76 -4.62 -10.32
CA ASP A 9 8.62 -5.29 -9.69
C ASP A 9 9.01 -6.02 -8.40
N ASP A 10 10.18 -6.66 -8.36
CA ASP A 10 10.61 -7.46 -7.21
C ASP A 10 10.85 -6.57 -5.98
N GLN A 11 11.31 -5.33 -6.16
CA GLN A 11 11.39 -4.34 -5.08
C GLN A 11 10.00 -3.96 -4.57
N VAL A 12 9.06 -3.71 -5.48
CA VAL A 12 7.67 -3.33 -5.14
C VAL A 12 6.96 -4.48 -4.43
N ILE A 13 7.10 -5.71 -4.94
CA ILE A 13 6.52 -6.93 -4.37
C ILE A 13 7.09 -7.21 -2.98
N LEU A 14 8.38 -7.00 -2.76
CA LEU A 14 8.99 -7.13 -1.44
C LEU A 14 8.39 -6.11 -0.46
N ALA A 15 8.35 -4.83 -0.84
CA ALA A 15 7.76 -3.78 -0.01
C ALA A 15 6.28 -4.06 0.32
N TRP A 16 5.53 -4.54 -0.68
CA TRP A 16 4.14 -4.98 -0.50
C TRP A 16 4.05 -6.10 0.52
N LEU A 17 4.85 -7.15 0.37
CA LEU A 17 4.81 -8.29 1.26
C LEU A 17 5.19 -7.90 2.69
N VAL A 18 6.20 -7.04 2.87
CA VAL A 18 6.60 -6.50 4.17
C VAL A 18 5.45 -5.72 4.82
N ALA A 19 4.72 -4.92 4.04
CA ALA A 19 3.57 -4.17 4.54
C ALA A 19 2.40 -5.08 4.93
N GLU A 20 2.05 -6.00 4.04
CA GLU A 20 0.83 -6.80 4.14
C GLU A 20 0.98 -7.94 5.16
N ILE A 21 2.19 -8.45 5.42
CA ILE A 21 2.40 -9.58 6.34
C ILE A 21 2.00 -9.27 7.79
N GLU A 22 1.95 -8.00 8.17
CA GLU A 22 1.48 -7.54 9.48
C GLU A 22 -0.06 -7.50 9.59
N SER A 23 -0.78 -7.66 8.48
CA SER A 23 -2.26 -7.64 8.42
C SER A 23 -2.86 -8.98 8.87
N PRO A 24 -3.66 -9.05 9.94
CA PRO A 24 -4.28 -10.31 10.40
C PRO A 24 -5.17 -11.00 9.33
N PRO A 25 -5.98 -10.28 8.53
CA PRO A 25 -6.70 -10.88 7.40
C PRO A 25 -5.77 -11.56 6.39
N PHE A 26 -4.63 -10.95 6.07
CA PHE A 26 -3.67 -11.52 5.14
C PHE A 26 -2.93 -12.73 5.73
N GLN A 27 -2.56 -12.68 7.01
CA GLN A 27 -2.00 -13.84 7.71
C GLN A 27 -2.97 -15.03 7.68
N THR A 28 -4.26 -14.76 7.90
CA THR A 28 -5.33 -15.77 7.81
C THR A 28 -5.44 -16.34 6.40
N TYR A 29 -5.42 -15.48 5.37
CA TYR A 29 -5.40 -15.88 3.97
C TYR A 29 -4.21 -16.82 3.66
N LEU A 30 -3.01 -16.49 4.15
CA LEU A 30 -1.81 -17.29 3.92
C LEU A 30 -1.85 -18.64 4.64
N ILE A 31 -2.37 -18.69 5.86
CA ILE A 31 -2.58 -19.95 6.59
C ILE A 31 -3.53 -20.87 5.80
N GLY A 32 -4.56 -20.29 5.18
CA GLY A 32 -5.51 -20.99 4.31
C GLY A 32 -6.48 -21.91 5.05
N ASP A 33 -7.29 -22.63 4.27
CA ASP A 33 -8.26 -23.62 4.76
C ASP A 33 -8.11 -24.93 3.94
N PRO A 34 -7.70 -26.06 4.54
CA PRO A 34 -7.39 -26.26 5.95
C PRO A 34 -6.12 -25.51 6.41
N PRO A 35 -6.05 -25.05 7.68
CA PRO A 35 -4.93 -24.27 8.20
C PRO A 35 -3.57 -24.96 8.04
N LYS A 36 -2.63 -24.26 7.39
CA LYS A 36 -1.23 -24.68 7.25
C LYS A 36 -0.30 -23.55 7.74
N PRO A 37 0.03 -23.50 9.04
CA PRO A 37 0.90 -22.46 9.61
C PRO A 37 2.27 -22.33 8.94
N SER A 38 2.77 -23.40 8.31
CA SER A 38 4.02 -23.38 7.53
C SER A 38 3.98 -22.41 6.34
N HIS A 39 2.81 -22.15 5.76
CA HIS A 39 2.67 -21.17 4.69
C HIS A 39 2.95 -19.75 5.18
N LEU A 40 2.37 -19.37 6.33
CA LEU A 40 2.63 -18.08 6.96
C LEU A 40 4.10 -17.97 7.39
N ALA A 41 4.66 -19.01 8.01
CA ALA A 41 6.07 -19.01 8.40
C ALA A 41 7.00 -18.78 7.20
N ARG A 42 6.70 -19.39 6.05
CA ARG A 42 7.44 -19.18 4.80
C ARG A 42 7.29 -17.76 4.25
N ALA A 43 6.07 -17.21 4.26
CA ALA A 43 5.83 -15.84 3.82
C ALA A 43 6.55 -14.82 4.72
N LEU A 44 6.55 -15.02 6.04
CA LEU A 44 7.31 -14.21 6.99
C LEU A 44 8.82 -14.27 6.72
N ALA A 45 9.35 -15.45 6.42
CA ALA A 45 10.76 -15.59 6.06
C ALA A 45 11.10 -14.83 4.76
N LEU A 46 10.21 -14.88 3.76
CA LEU A 46 10.38 -14.15 2.50
C LEU A 46 10.24 -12.63 2.66
N ALA A 47 9.37 -12.16 3.57
CA ALA A 47 9.20 -10.74 3.87
C ALA A 47 10.44 -10.17 4.61
N ARG A 48 10.98 -10.93 5.56
CA ARG A 48 12.14 -10.51 6.37
C ARG A 48 13.47 -10.65 5.62
N ASN A 49 13.55 -11.57 4.68
CA ASN A 49 14.71 -11.68 3.81
C ASN A 49 14.60 -10.63 2.70
N GLY A 50 15.52 -9.66 2.65
CA GLY A 50 15.54 -8.61 1.62
C GLY A 50 16.40 -8.93 0.40
N ASP A 51 16.89 -10.17 0.27
CA ASP A 51 17.71 -10.59 -0.87
C ASP A 51 16.89 -10.57 -2.17
N LEU A 52 17.21 -9.61 -3.03
CA LEU A 52 16.62 -9.41 -4.36
C LEU A 52 17.44 -10.08 -5.46
N ASP A 53 18.64 -10.60 -5.18
CA ASP A 53 19.45 -11.34 -6.15
C ASP A 53 19.01 -12.81 -6.22
N SER A 54 18.31 -13.31 -5.19
CA SER A 54 17.68 -14.63 -5.20
C SER A 54 16.41 -14.66 -6.05
N GLY A 55 16.58 -15.08 -7.32
CA GLY A 55 15.46 -15.31 -8.23
C GLY A 55 14.41 -16.30 -7.70
N VAL A 56 14.82 -17.26 -6.85
CA VAL A 56 13.90 -18.20 -6.18
C VAL A 56 13.04 -17.47 -5.17
N HIS A 57 13.61 -16.62 -4.30
CA HIS A 57 12.84 -15.85 -3.34
C HIS A 57 11.90 -14.87 -4.04
N ASN A 58 12.37 -14.19 -5.09
CA ASN A 58 11.54 -13.25 -5.86
C ASN A 58 10.35 -13.95 -6.52
N ALA A 59 10.57 -15.13 -7.12
CA ALA A 59 9.49 -15.92 -7.72
C ALA A 59 8.44 -16.35 -6.68
N GLU A 60 8.87 -16.74 -5.48
CA GLU A 60 7.95 -17.08 -4.39
C GLU A 60 7.16 -15.87 -3.89
N ARG A 61 7.81 -14.72 -3.66
CA ARG A 61 7.14 -13.46 -3.27
C ARG A 61 6.12 -13.05 -4.32
N ARG A 62 6.50 -13.07 -5.60
CA ARG A 62 5.60 -12.77 -6.73
C ARG A 62 4.40 -13.70 -6.75
N ARG A 63 4.59 -15.00 -6.52
CA ARG A 63 3.46 -15.95 -6.48
C ARG A 63 2.47 -15.61 -5.36
N ILE A 64 2.96 -15.24 -4.18
CA ILE A 64 2.12 -14.85 -3.04
C ILE A 64 1.29 -13.61 -3.39
N ILE A 65 1.96 -12.52 -3.79
CA ILE A 65 1.29 -11.25 -4.08
C ILE A 65 0.37 -11.36 -5.31
N ALA A 66 0.79 -12.04 -6.38
CA ALA A 66 -0.06 -12.25 -7.55
C ALA A 66 -1.31 -13.09 -7.25
N SER A 67 -1.24 -14.00 -6.28
CA SER A 67 -2.41 -14.81 -5.89
C SER A 67 -3.38 -14.03 -5.00
N ALA A 68 -2.85 -13.22 -4.07
CA ALA A 68 -3.67 -12.45 -3.13
C ALA A 68 -4.23 -11.15 -3.73
N HIS A 69 -3.48 -10.53 -4.64
CA HIS A 69 -3.76 -9.19 -5.14
C HIS A 69 -3.81 -9.08 -6.67
N GLY A 70 -3.38 -10.10 -7.42
CA GLY A 70 -3.50 -10.10 -8.89
C GLY A 70 -2.40 -9.34 -9.63
N PHE A 71 -1.27 -9.06 -8.96
CA PHE A 71 -0.09 -8.43 -9.55
C PHE A 71 0.35 -9.13 -10.84
N GLY A 72 0.52 -8.35 -11.92
CA GLY A 72 0.93 -8.82 -13.24
C GLY A 72 -0.07 -9.75 -13.95
N ARG A 73 -1.32 -9.83 -13.47
CA ARG A 73 -2.36 -10.73 -14.02
C ARG A 73 -3.61 -10.01 -14.52
N GLY A 74 -3.68 -8.69 -14.36
CA GLY A 74 -4.88 -7.93 -14.70
C GLY A 74 -6.13 -8.39 -13.94
N ALA A 75 -5.95 -8.84 -12.69
CA ALA A 75 -7.00 -9.43 -11.87
C ALA A 75 -7.04 -8.79 -10.48
N LEU A 76 -8.11 -9.05 -9.72
CA LEU A 76 -8.32 -8.52 -8.37
C LEU A 76 -8.13 -6.99 -8.35
N ILE A 77 -7.25 -6.45 -7.51
CA ILE A 77 -7.03 -4.99 -7.44
C ILE A 77 -6.32 -4.42 -8.67
N PHE A 78 -5.74 -5.27 -9.53
CA PHE A 78 -5.18 -4.90 -10.83
C PHE A 78 -6.17 -5.14 -11.98
N ALA A 79 -7.45 -5.42 -11.71
CA ALA A 79 -8.43 -5.69 -12.76
C ALA A 79 -8.48 -4.57 -13.81
N GLY A 80 -8.31 -4.96 -15.09
CA GLY A 80 -8.28 -4.04 -16.23
C GLY A 80 -6.90 -3.49 -16.59
N LEU A 81 -5.87 -3.73 -15.78
CA LEU A 81 -4.49 -3.42 -16.13
C LEU A 81 -3.83 -4.59 -16.87
N GLU A 82 -3.00 -4.29 -17.85
CA GLU A 82 -2.07 -5.23 -18.46
C GLU A 82 -0.83 -5.40 -17.57
N ASP A 83 0.04 -6.36 -17.91
CA ASP A 83 1.34 -6.52 -17.26
C ASP A 83 2.37 -5.53 -17.85
N ASP A 84 2.02 -4.24 -17.82
CA ASP A 84 2.72 -3.13 -18.49
C ASP A 84 3.09 -1.98 -17.53
N ILE A 85 3.01 -2.23 -16.22
CA ILE A 85 3.34 -1.23 -15.21
C ILE A 85 4.86 -1.06 -15.13
N THR A 86 5.29 0.19 -15.21
CA THR A 86 6.67 0.60 -14.93
C THR A 86 6.72 1.32 -13.59
N TRP A 87 7.64 0.92 -12.73
CA TRP A 87 7.72 1.44 -11.36
C TRP A 87 8.87 2.43 -11.21
N ARG A 88 8.60 3.48 -10.43
CA ARG A 88 9.62 4.41 -9.95
C ARG A 88 9.55 4.53 -8.45
N ARG A 89 10.69 4.62 -7.80
CA ARG A 89 10.77 4.96 -6.37
C ARG A 89 10.72 6.48 -6.25
N ALA A 90 10.00 6.97 -5.25
CA ALA A 90 9.85 8.39 -5.01
C ALA A 90 9.84 8.70 -3.53
N HIS A 91 10.33 9.89 -3.18
CA HIS A 91 10.20 10.45 -1.85
C HIS A 91 9.03 11.45 -1.83
N ALA A 92 8.03 11.19 -0.99
CA ALA A 92 6.79 11.94 -0.90
C ALA A 92 6.77 12.77 0.39
N SER A 93 6.62 14.08 0.25
CA SER A 93 6.31 14.94 1.39
C SER A 93 4.93 14.61 1.97
N ILE A 94 4.65 15.05 3.20
CA ILE A 94 3.32 14.88 3.79
C ILE A 94 2.24 15.55 2.94
N ALA A 95 2.54 16.68 2.30
CA ALA A 95 1.61 17.33 1.38
C ALA A 95 1.33 16.47 0.13
N ASP A 96 2.36 15.78 -0.39
CA ASP A 96 2.17 14.83 -1.50
C ASP A 96 1.27 13.67 -1.07
N VAL A 97 1.51 13.06 0.10
CA VAL A 97 0.69 11.96 0.63
C VAL A 97 -0.75 12.41 0.87
N ALA A 98 -0.94 13.60 1.45
CA ALA A 98 -2.25 14.19 1.69
C ALA A 98 -3.06 14.39 0.39
N ALA A 99 -2.39 14.68 -0.72
CA ALA A 99 -3.00 14.86 -2.04
C ALA A 99 -3.26 13.55 -2.80
N MET A 100 -2.73 12.41 -2.34
CA MET A 100 -3.02 11.10 -2.95
C MET A 100 -4.50 10.74 -2.79
N LEU A 101 -5.00 9.90 -3.71
CA LEU A 101 -6.38 9.46 -3.74
C LEU A 101 -6.52 8.02 -3.27
N TYR A 102 -7.55 7.72 -2.49
CA TYR A 102 -7.97 6.34 -2.30
C TYR A 102 -8.55 5.74 -3.59
N SER A 103 -8.35 4.44 -3.79
CA SER A 103 -9.00 3.69 -4.88
C SER A 103 -10.54 3.69 -4.72
N ASN A 104 -11.29 3.71 -5.82
CA ASN A 104 -12.72 4.05 -5.82
C ASN A 104 -13.68 2.88 -5.44
N ARG A 105 -13.18 1.65 -5.28
CA ARG A 105 -14.00 0.43 -5.18
C ARG A 105 -14.28 -0.04 -3.76
N ASN A 106 -13.55 0.48 -2.78
CA ASN A 106 -13.74 0.08 -1.39
C ASN A 106 -14.58 1.14 -0.67
N ALA A 107 -15.79 0.73 -0.26
CA ALA A 107 -16.76 1.58 0.43
C ALA A 107 -16.20 2.26 1.68
N THR A 108 -15.26 1.62 2.38
CA THR A 108 -14.60 2.18 3.57
C THR A 108 -13.90 3.51 3.25
N TRP A 109 -13.14 3.56 2.16
CA TRP A 109 -12.37 4.77 1.83
C TRP A 109 -13.24 5.86 1.23
N THR A 110 -14.26 5.50 0.45
CA THR A 110 -15.25 6.46 -0.06
C THR A 110 -16.13 7.02 1.06
N ASN A 111 -16.34 6.28 2.15
CA ASN A 111 -17.02 6.81 3.33
C ASN A 111 -16.15 7.80 4.12
N LEU A 112 -14.83 7.56 4.21
CA LEU A 112 -13.90 8.48 4.87
C LEU A 112 -13.65 9.76 4.06
N ALA A 113 -13.62 9.67 2.74
CA ALA A 113 -13.34 10.78 1.85
C ALA A 113 -14.38 10.90 0.71
N PRO A 114 -15.66 11.21 1.04
CA PRO A 114 -16.75 11.18 0.07
C PRO A 114 -16.68 12.29 -0.97
N ALA A 115 -16.06 13.44 -0.68
CA ALA A 115 -16.07 14.58 -1.58
C ALA A 115 -14.91 14.54 -2.59
N THR A 116 -13.71 14.17 -2.13
CA THR A 116 -12.46 14.34 -2.88
C THR A 116 -11.70 13.05 -3.10
N ARG A 117 -12.01 12.00 -2.32
CA ARG A 117 -11.21 10.77 -2.20
C ARG A 117 -9.78 10.99 -1.70
N THR A 118 -9.41 12.21 -1.29
CA THR A 118 -8.04 12.50 -0.86
C THR A 118 -7.75 11.89 0.50
N VAL A 119 -6.48 11.55 0.72
CA VAL A 119 -6.01 11.12 2.04
C VAL A 119 -6.22 12.24 3.08
N ALA A 120 -6.03 13.51 2.69
CA ALA A 120 -6.29 14.67 3.56
C ALA A 120 -7.71 14.70 4.13
N GLU A 121 -8.71 14.48 3.27
CA GLU A 121 -10.11 14.40 3.70
C GLU A 121 -10.32 13.18 4.62
N GLY A 122 -9.80 12.02 4.22
CA GLY A 122 -9.92 10.80 5.04
C GLY A 122 -9.28 10.94 6.42
N ALA A 123 -8.11 11.58 6.52
CA ALA A 123 -7.44 11.86 7.78
C ALA A 123 -8.27 12.82 8.66
N SER A 124 -8.81 13.90 8.08
CA SER A 124 -9.68 14.84 8.78
C SER A 124 -10.96 14.19 9.34
N ASN A 125 -11.40 13.10 8.71
CA ASN A 125 -12.59 12.34 9.07
C ASN A 125 -12.31 11.09 9.91
N ALA A 126 -11.05 10.65 10.05
CA ALA A 126 -10.67 9.37 10.64
C ALA A 126 -11.15 9.16 12.09
N ALA A 127 -11.33 10.23 12.86
CA ALA A 127 -11.86 10.17 14.23
C ALA A 127 -13.36 10.49 14.35
N ARG A 128 -14.02 10.86 13.23
CA ARG A 128 -15.38 11.44 13.23
C ARG A 128 -16.37 10.64 12.40
N VAL A 129 -15.91 9.96 11.35
CA VAL A 129 -16.74 9.21 10.42
C VAL A 129 -16.44 7.73 10.57
N PHE A 130 -17.47 6.94 10.85
CA PHE A 130 -17.35 5.49 10.92
C PHE A 130 -17.26 4.89 9.50
N ALA A 131 -16.12 4.29 9.19
CA ALA A 131 -15.80 3.78 7.86
C ALA A 131 -16.01 2.26 7.72
N GLY A 132 -16.42 1.60 8.79
CA GLY A 132 -16.55 0.15 8.90
C GLY A 132 -15.70 -0.43 10.03
N ASP A 133 -15.93 -1.72 10.30
CA ASP A 133 -15.35 -2.41 11.45
C ASP A 133 -13.81 -2.46 11.36
N GLY A 134 -13.14 -1.86 12.35
CA GLY A 134 -11.69 -1.94 12.53
C GLY A 134 -10.86 -0.90 11.78
N THR A 135 -11.32 -0.34 10.65
CA THR A 135 -10.48 0.59 9.84
C THR A 135 -10.08 1.84 10.62
N ASN A 136 -11.04 2.55 11.21
CA ASN A 136 -10.74 3.72 12.04
C ASN A 136 -9.77 3.36 13.18
N MET A 137 -9.96 2.21 13.83
CA MET A 137 -9.09 1.75 14.91
C MET A 137 -7.67 1.42 14.44
N HIS A 138 -7.50 0.85 13.25
CA HIS A 138 -6.19 0.60 12.67
C HIS A 138 -5.48 1.90 12.30
N ILE A 139 -6.19 2.87 11.71
CA ILE A 139 -5.64 4.20 11.40
C ILE A 139 -5.15 4.87 12.69
N LEU A 140 -6.01 4.93 13.72
CA LEU A 140 -5.68 5.60 14.98
C LEU A 140 -4.60 4.87 15.78
N SER A 141 -4.58 3.53 15.74
CA SER A 141 -3.52 2.73 16.38
C SER A 141 -2.17 3.00 15.73
N LEU A 142 -2.12 3.06 14.40
CA LEU A 142 -0.89 3.36 13.67
C LEU A 142 -0.45 4.82 13.85
N ALA A 143 -1.37 5.77 13.81
CA ALA A 143 -1.08 7.18 14.12
C ALA A 143 -0.48 7.29 15.53
N ARG A 144 -1.07 6.63 16.52
CA ARG A 144 -0.52 6.59 17.88
C ARG A 144 0.89 5.99 17.93
N ALA A 145 1.16 4.95 17.15
CA ALA A 145 2.50 4.36 17.06
C ALA A 145 3.52 5.34 16.46
N ILE A 146 3.16 6.07 15.39
CA ILE A 146 4.00 7.13 14.79
C ILE A 146 4.23 8.26 15.80
N CYS A 147 3.20 8.69 16.51
CA CYS A 147 3.25 9.81 17.46
C CYS A 147 4.25 9.57 18.60
N HIS A 148 4.28 8.33 19.13
CA HIS A 148 5.06 7.95 20.31
C HIS A 148 6.39 7.26 19.99
N ALA A 149 6.68 6.96 18.74
CA ALA A 149 7.95 6.37 18.35
C ALA A 149 9.09 7.39 18.52
N ASP A 150 10.16 6.95 19.18
CA ASP A 150 11.42 7.67 19.33
C ASP A 150 12.58 6.65 19.25
N PRO A 151 13.34 6.61 18.12
CA PRO A 151 13.23 7.48 16.95
C PRO A 151 11.97 7.23 16.10
N THR A 152 11.65 8.16 15.19
CA THR A 152 10.58 8.03 14.19
C THR A 152 10.65 6.66 13.50
N PRO A 153 9.51 5.95 13.33
CA PRO A 153 9.54 4.57 12.88
C PRO A 153 9.81 4.52 11.38
N THR A 154 10.56 3.51 10.94
CA THR A 154 10.63 3.17 9.52
C THR A 154 9.30 2.56 9.09
N LEU A 155 8.59 3.25 8.20
CA LEU A 155 7.36 2.76 7.60
C LEU A 155 7.69 2.09 6.27
N ALA A 156 7.10 0.94 5.99
CA ALA A 156 7.20 0.37 4.65
C ALA A 156 6.54 1.31 3.62
N GLU A 157 7.05 1.27 2.40
CA GLU A 157 6.71 2.21 1.34
C GLU A 157 5.23 2.12 0.95
N LEU A 158 4.67 3.26 0.54
CA LEU A 158 3.35 3.29 -0.10
C LEU A 158 3.44 2.77 -1.53
N ILE A 159 2.42 2.07 -2.02
CA ILE A 159 2.38 1.58 -3.40
C ILE A 159 1.21 2.25 -4.10
N CYS A 160 1.51 2.97 -5.17
CA CYS A 160 0.57 3.85 -5.83
C CYS A 160 0.60 3.68 -7.35
N LEU A 161 -0.47 4.12 -8.01
CA LEU A 161 -0.55 4.26 -9.46
C LEU A 161 -0.77 5.72 -9.85
N ARG A 162 -0.09 6.17 -10.90
CA ARG A 162 -0.36 7.45 -11.54
C ARG A 162 -1.57 7.31 -12.46
N LEU A 163 -2.59 8.13 -12.22
CA LEU A 163 -3.82 8.19 -13.01
C LEU A 163 -3.62 8.98 -14.32
N PRO A 164 -4.53 8.85 -15.30
CA PRO A 164 -4.45 9.59 -16.57
C PRO A 164 -4.36 11.11 -16.41
N ASP A 165 -5.00 11.68 -15.38
CA ASP A 165 -4.98 13.12 -15.09
C ASP A 165 -3.73 13.57 -14.31
N GLY A 166 -2.77 12.67 -14.10
CA GLY A 166 -1.52 12.92 -13.40
C GLY A 166 -1.61 12.79 -11.88
N LYS A 167 -2.81 12.64 -11.30
CA LYS A 167 -2.97 12.38 -9.86
C LYS A 167 -2.43 11.00 -9.49
N ILE A 168 -2.23 10.77 -8.20
CA ILE A 168 -1.68 9.53 -7.67
C ILE A 168 -2.75 8.85 -6.82
N SER A 169 -3.09 7.60 -7.15
CA SER A 169 -4.00 6.78 -6.36
C SER A 169 -3.25 5.70 -5.60
N LEU A 170 -3.61 5.51 -4.33
CA LEU A 170 -3.11 4.44 -3.48
C LEU A 170 -3.63 3.10 -4.00
N LEU A 171 -2.71 2.18 -4.21
CA LEU A 171 -2.99 0.79 -4.51
C LEU A 171 -2.87 -0.06 -3.23
N GLU A 172 -1.84 0.20 -2.44
CA GLU A 172 -1.65 -0.34 -1.09
C GLU A 172 -1.20 0.80 -0.15
N GLY A 173 -1.46 0.63 1.15
CA GLY A 173 -1.03 1.58 2.16
C GLY A 173 -2.09 2.61 2.54
N HIS A 174 -3.37 2.37 2.24
CA HIS A 174 -4.48 3.28 2.53
C HIS A 174 -4.51 3.71 4.01
N THR A 175 -4.54 2.75 4.94
CA THR A 175 -4.48 3.00 6.40
C THR A 175 -3.21 3.76 6.80
N ARG A 176 -2.07 3.39 6.21
CA ARG A 176 -0.76 3.97 6.53
C ARG A 176 -0.67 5.41 6.06
N ALA A 177 -1.09 5.71 4.84
CA ALA A 177 -1.17 7.05 4.30
C ALA A 177 -2.06 7.95 5.18
N THR A 178 -3.22 7.46 5.63
CA THR A 178 -4.08 8.23 6.54
C THR A 178 -3.38 8.54 7.87
N ALA A 179 -2.71 7.56 8.47
CA ALA A 179 -1.97 7.73 9.72
C ALA A 179 -0.75 8.67 9.56
N ILE A 180 -0.03 8.57 8.44
CA ILE A 180 1.07 9.46 8.06
C ILE A 180 0.58 10.92 8.01
N VAL A 181 -0.59 11.18 7.41
CA VAL A 181 -1.14 12.55 7.33
C VAL A 181 -1.58 13.06 8.70
N LEU A 182 -2.19 12.21 9.54
CA LEU A 182 -2.57 12.59 10.91
C LEU A 182 -1.37 13.03 11.75
N GLU A 183 -0.24 12.33 11.61
CA GLU A 183 0.97 12.55 12.42
C GLU A 183 2.12 13.13 11.61
N GLY A 184 1.82 13.86 10.52
CA GLY A 184 2.83 14.34 9.58
C GLY A 184 3.93 15.20 10.21
N HIS A 185 3.65 15.84 11.34
CA HIS A 185 4.64 16.60 12.12
C HIS A 185 5.78 15.74 12.69
N LYS A 186 5.61 14.41 12.82
CA LYS A 186 6.64 13.44 13.24
C LYS A 186 7.47 12.91 12.08
N LEU A 187 7.04 13.19 10.85
CA LEU A 187 7.63 12.73 9.60
C LEU A 187 8.00 13.95 8.74
N PRO A 188 8.85 14.88 9.25
CA PRO A 188 9.13 16.15 8.57
C PRO A 188 9.79 15.96 7.19
N ASP A 189 10.54 14.88 7.02
CA ASP A 189 11.20 14.56 5.76
C ASP A 189 10.22 13.96 4.75
N GLY A 190 9.19 13.25 5.22
CA GLY A 190 8.22 12.56 4.37
C GLY A 190 8.39 11.04 4.44
N VAL A 191 7.94 10.36 3.39
CA VAL A 191 7.96 8.88 3.28
C VAL A 191 8.29 8.44 1.87
N ASP A 192 8.83 7.23 1.74
CA ASP A 192 9.07 6.64 0.43
C ASP A 192 7.81 5.97 -0.13
N ALA A 193 7.69 5.99 -1.45
CA ALA A 193 6.62 5.37 -2.20
C ALA A 193 7.12 4.77 -3.52
N TYR A 194 6.43 3.74 -4.00
CA TYR A 194 6.53 3.26 -5.37
C TYR A 194 5.36 3.79 -6.20
N ILE A 195 5.68 4.46 -7.30
CA ILE A 195 4.69 5.03 -8.23
C ILE A 195 4.74 4.24 -9.53
N GLY A 196 3.69 3.46 -9.77
CA GLY A 196 3.49 2.72 -11.01
C GLY A 196 2.85 3.59 -12.08
N GLN A 197 3.31 3.43 -13.32
CA GLN A 197 2.70 4.02 -14.51
C GLN A 197 2.44 2.91 -15.51
N SER A 198 1.25 2.92 -16.11
CA SER A 198 0.85 1.90 -17.07
C SER A 198 0.07 2.53 -18.21
N PRO A 199 0.41 2.21 -19.48
CA PRO A 199 -0.41 2.57 -20.64
C PRO A 199 -1.88 2.13 -20.51
N SER A 200 -2.12 0.97 -19.90
CA SER A 200 -3.47 0.42 -19.68
C SER A 200 -4.24 1.05 -18.51
N ILE A 201 -3.70 2.07 -17.82
CA ILE A 201 -4.34 2.71 -16.65
C ILE A 201 -5.78 3.20 -16.89
N ASN A 202 -6.12 3.59 -18.12
CA ASN A 202 -7.48 4.01 -18.49
C ASN A 202 -8.53 2.89 -18.34
N ASN A 203 -8.09 1.63 -18.32
CA ASN A 203 -8.95 0.46 -18.19
C ASN A 203 -9.02 -0.05 -16.74
N TRP A 204 -8.29 0.57 -15.80
CA TRP A 204 -8.23 0.10 -14.42
C TRP A 204 -9.59 0.22 -13.74
N ALA A 205 -10.11 -0.90 -13.24
CA ALA A 205 -11.46 -1.00 -12.69
C ALA A 205 -11.68 -0.22 -11.38
N TYR A 206 -10.64 0.44 -10.87
CA TYR A 206 -10.58 1.12 -9.58
C TYR A 206 -10.34 2.64 -9.69
N LEU A 207 -10.38 3.18 -10.93
CA LEU A 207 -10.18 4.61 -11.27
C LEU A 207 -11.05 5.59 -10.48
#